data_AF-A0A3A6MW66-F1
#
_entry.id   AF-A0A3A6MW66-F1
#
_cell.length_a   1.000
_cell.length_b   1.000
_cell.length_c   1.000
_cell.angle_alpha   90.00
_cell.angle_beta   90.00
_cell.angle_gamma   90.00
#
_symmetry.space_group_name_H-M   'P 1'
#
loop_
_entity.id
_entity.type
_entity.pdbx_description
1 polymer ?
#
loop_
_entity_poly.entity_id
_entity_poly.type
_entity_poly.pdbx_seq_one_letter_code
_entity_poly.pdbx_strand_id
1 'polypeptide(L)'
;FVGGAEEGRMAAEALISGPLATNFWIFEVAIGLLLPLVLVIITRMNSVPAMSAAALMTLVGLFVRTYNTVVAGQIIPVFPGTTNTPAVLSYTPSVAEMLLVMAGMGVVGAAFLLGERFFGKAYALHDAH
;
A
#
# COMPACT_ATOMS: atom_id res chain seq x y z
N PHE A 1 -3.91 -14.90 -0.16
CA PHE A 1 -3.87 -16.37 -0.21
C PHE A 1 -2.46 -16.75 -0.62
N VAL A 2 -1.68 -17.33 0.28
CA VAL A 2 -0.34 -17.87 -0.02
C VAL A 2 -0.42 -19.37 0.27
N GLY A 3 -0.01 -20.19 -0.69
CA GLY A 3 -0.05 -21.64 -0.61
C GLY A 3 0.97 -22.16 0.39
N GLY A 4 0.53 -22.51 1.60
CA GLY A 4 1.37 -23.22 2.57
C GLY A 4 2.51 -22.41 3.21
N ALA A 5 3.09 -22.99 4.26
CA ALA A 5 4.13 -22.35 5.09
C ALA A 5 5.46 -22.13 4.34
N GLU A 6 5.72 -22.92 3.31
CA GLU A 6 7.01 -22.94 2.60
C GLU A 6 7.07 -21.86 1.51
N GLU A 7 5.98 -21.63 0.76
CA GLU A 7 5.89 -20.51 -0.18
C GLU A 7 5.85 -19.17 0.54
N GLY A 8 5.19 -19.10 1.71
CA GLY A 8 5.22 -17.92 2.57
C GLY A 8 6.62 -17.58 3.08
N ARG A 9 7.44 -18.61 3.37
CA ARG A 9 8.85 -18.42 3.77
C ARG A 9 9.70 -17.93 2.60
N MET A 10 9.54 -18.49 1.40
CA MET A 10 10.27 -18.01 0.22
C MET A 10 9.88 -16.59 -0.18
N ALA A 11 8.60 -16.21 -0.06
CA ALA A 11 8.14 -14.84 -0.27
C ALA A 11 8.77 -13.86 0.76
N ALA A 12 8.84 -14.26 2.03
CA ALA A 12 9.47 -13.47 3.07
C ALA A 12 10.99 -13.32 2.86
N GLU A 13 11.68 -14.39 2.47
CA GLU A 13 13.12 -14.35 2.15
C GLU A 13 13.41 -13.46 0.93
N ALA A 14 12.53 -13.46 -0.08
CA ALA A 14 12.63 -12.58 -1.24
C ALA A 14 12.36 -11.09 -0.91
N LEU A 15 11.53 -10.81 0.10
CA LEU A 15 11.24 -9.46 0.59
C LEU A 15 12.32 -8.90 1.52
N ILE A 16 12.90 -9.74 2.39
CA ILE A 16 13.89 -9.29 3.40
C ILE A 16 15.30 -9.19 2.80
N SER A 17 15.65 -10.11 1.90
CA SER A 17 17.02 -10.32 1.40
C SER A 17 17.10 -10.53 -0.13
N GLY A 18 15.97 -10.50 -0.83
CA GLY A 18 15.92 -10.65 -2.28
C GLY A 18 15.89 -9.31 -3.04
N PRO A 19 15.55 -9.34 -4.34
CA PRO A 19 15.56 -8.17 -5.23
C PRO A 19 14.63 -7.03 -4.80
N LEU A 20 13.63 -7.32 -3.95
CA LEU A 20 12.65 -6.35 -3.45
C LEU A 20 13.03 -5.74 -2.10
N ALA A 21 14.15 -6.15 -1.51
CA ALA A 21 14.56 -5.74 -0.16
C ALA A 21 14.75 -4.23 -0.01
N THR A 22 15.31 -3.55 -1.01
CA THR A 22 15.47 -2.09 -0.97
C THR A 22 14.12 -1.38 -0.89
N ASN A 23 13.11 -1.86 -1.63
CA ASN A 23 11.77 -1.27 -1.58
C ASN A 23 11.07 -1.56 -0.25
N PHE A 24 11.22 -2.77 0.27
CA PHE A 24 10.67 -3.17 1.56
C PHE A 24 11.25 -2.32 2.72
N TRP A 25 12.57 -2.24 2.84
CA TRP A 25 13.20 -1.51 3.95
C TRP A 25 12.98 0.01 3.88
N ILE A 26 13.04 0.60 2.68
CA ILE A 26 12.93 2.06 2.53
C ILE A 26 11.47 2.51 2.53
N PHE A 27 10.65 1.98 1.62
CA PHE A 27 9.31 2.51 1.42
C PHE A 27 8.29 1.91 2.40
N GLU A 28 8.38 0.62 2.70
CA GLU A 28 7.43 -0.02 3.61
C GLU A 28 7.82 0.18 5.08
N VAL A 29 9.06 -0.13 5.44
CA VAL A 29 9.52 -0.03 6.84
C VAL A 29 9.86 1.41 7.23
N ALA A 30 10.71 2.12 6.47
CA ALA A 30 11.13 3.46 6.87
C ALA A 30 10.02 4.52 6.70
N ILE A 31 9.39 4.58 5.52
CA ILE A 31 8.37 5.60 5.21
C ILE A 31 6.98 5.21 5.70
N GLY A 32 6.59 3.95 5.53
CA GLY A 32 5.25 3.48 5.89
C GLY A 32 5.02 3.26 7.38
N LEU A 33 6.08 2.94 8.15
CA LEU A 33 5.97 2.59 9.56
C LEU A 33 6.81 3.49 10.48
N LEU A 34 8.12 3.56 10.26
CA LEU A 34 9.05 4.25 11.16
C LEU A 34 8.81 5.75 11.23
N LEU A 35 8.73 6.42 10.07
CA LEU A 35 8.49 7.86 9.98
C LEU A 35 7.17 8.31 10.64
N PRO A 36 6.00 7.75 10.29
CA PRO A 36 4.75 8.16 10.93
C PRO A 36 4.73 7.82 12.42
N LEU A 37 5.30 6.69 12.83
CA LEU A 37 5.40 6.32 14.25
C LEU A 37 6.24 7.33 15.05
N VAL A 38 7.43 7.65 14.55
CA VAL A 38 8.31 8.66 15.18
C VAL A 38 7.64 10.02 15.23
N LEU A 39 6.97 10.42 14.14
CA LEU A 39 6.28 11.70 14.06
C LEU A 39 5.12 11.80 15.07
N VAL A 40 4.34 10.74 15.25
CA VAL A 40 3.27 10.66 16.26
C VAL A 40 3.85 10.67 17.68
N ILE A 41 4.94 9.95 17.93
CA ILE A 41 5.59 9.91 19.25
C ILE A 41 6.14 11.29 19.64
N ILE A 42 6.85 11.96 18.73
CA ILE A 42 7.44 13.29 18.98
C ILE A 42 6.34 14.33 19.21
N THR A 43 5.29 14.30 18.39
CA THR A 43 4.19 15.26 18.48
C THR A 43 3.18 14.93 19.58
N ARG A 44 3.31 13.76 20.23
CA ARG A 44 2.45 13.24 21.30
C ARG A 44 0.95 13.32 20.95
N MET A 45 0.59 13.16 19.67
CA MET A 45 -0.79 13.32 19.17
C MET A 45 -1.43 14.69 19.48
N ASN A 46 -0.65 15.72 19.83
CA ASN A 46 -1.18 17.02 20.24
C ASN A 46 -1.35 18.01 19.07
N SER A 47 -0.96 17.62 17.85
CA SER A 47 -0.99 18.48 16.66
C SER A 47 -1.79 17.83 15.55
N VAL A 48 -2.91 18.44 15.18
CA VAL A 48 -3.77 17.99 14.06
C VAL A 48 -2.99 17.95 12.73
N PRO A 49 -2.19 18.96 12.35
CA PRO A 49 -1.36 18.89 11.14
C PRO A 49 -0.37 17.71 11.15
N ALA A 50 0.25 17.43 12.30
CA ALA A 50 1.20 16.32 12.42
C ALA A 50 0.50 14.96 12.29
N MET A 51 -0.68 14.81 12.90
CA MET A 51 -1.47 13.58 12.77
C MET A 51 -1.96 13.35 11.34
N SER A 52 -2.40 14.41 10.65
CA SER A 52 -2.78 14.32 9.23
C SER A 52 -1.60 13.92 8.34
N ALA A 53 -0.40 14.48 8.58
CA ALA A 53 0.81 14.09 7.87
C ALA A 53 1.18 12.63 8.13
N ALA A 54 1.15 12.17 9.39
CA ALA A 54 1.40 10.77 9.74
C ALA A 54 0.40 9.82 9.06
N ALA A 55 -0.89 10.18 9.03
CA ALA A 55 -1.92 9.40 8.36
C ALA A 55 -1.66 9.29 6.85
N LEU A 56 -1.31 10.39 6.18
CA LEU A 56 -0.95 10.38 4.76
C LEU A 56 0.28 9.51 4.48
N MET A 57 1.32 9.61 5.31
CA MET A 57 2.52 8.78 5.17
C MET A 57 2.21 7.29 5.34
N THR A 58 1.33 6.96 6.29
CA THR A 58 0.88 5.59 6.53
C THR A 58 0.06 5.05 5.34
N LEU A 59 -0.81 5.88 4.74
CA LEU A 59 -1.56 5.50 3.54
C LEU A 59 -0.64 5.19 2.36
N VAL A 60 0.41 5.99 2.14
CA VAL A 60 1.43 5.71 1.12
C VAL A 60 2.16 4.40 1.42
N GLY A 61 2.55 4.18 2.67
CA GLY A 61 3.17 2.92 3.10
C GLY A 61 2.29 1.69 2.86
N LEU A 62 0.99 1.80 3.15
CA LEU A 62 0.03 0.72 2.93
C LEU A 62 -0.13 0.38 1.44
N PHE A 63 -0.09 1.39 0.58
CA PHE A 63 -0.11 1.19 -0.87
C PHE A 63 1.13 0.39 -1.32
N VAL A 64 2.33 0.80 -0.89
CA VAL A 64 3.58 0.09 -1.20
C VAL A 64 3.57 -1.34 -0.67
N ARG A 65 3.08 -1.57 0.55
CA ARG A 65 2.93 -2.91 1.13
C ARG A 65 2.04 -3.81 0.28
N THR A 66 0.92 -3.25 -0.19
CA THR A 66 -0.02 -4.00 -1.05
C THR A 66 0.63 -4.32 -2.39
N TYR A 67 1.36 -3.36 -2.98
CA TYR A 67 2.15 -3.57 -4.19
C TYR A 67 3.20 -4.68 -4.01
N ASN A 68 4.02 -4.61 -2.95
CA ASN A 68 5.03 -5.61 -2.64
C ASN A 68 4.41 -7.01 -2.46
N THR A 69 3.26 -7.10 -1.78
CA THR A 69 2.55 -8.38 -1.58
C THR A 69 2.04 -8.96 -2.90
N VAL A 70 1.49 -8.12 -3.78
CA VAL A 70 1.00 -8.55 -5.10
C VAL A 70 2.15 -9.02 -5.99
N VAL A 71 3.23 -8.24 -6.07
CA VAL A 71 4.39 -8.57 -6.89
C VAL A 71 5.13 -9.80 -6.35
N ALA A 72 5.30 -9.93 -5.03
CA ALA A 72 5.88 -11.13 -4.43
C ALA A 72 5.07 -12.40 -4.77
N GLY A 73 3.74 -12.29 -4.85
CA GLY A 73 2.88 -13.38 -5.30
C GLY A 73 3.01 -13.73 -6.79
N GLN A 74 3.47 -12.78 -7.62
CA GLN A 74 3.70 -13.00 -9.07
C GLN A 74 5.08 -13.55 -9.39
N ILE A 75 6.07 -13.31 -8.52
CA ILE A 75 7.45 -13.77 -8.70
C ILE A 75 7.58 -15.28 -8.46
N ILE A 76 6.72 -15.88 -7.64
CA ILE A 76 6.74 -17.32 -7.35
C ILE A 76 6.01 -18.09 -8.47
N PRO A 77 6.71 -18.88 -9.30
CA PRO A 77 6.07 -19.63 -10.37
C PRO A 77 5.20 -20.76 -9.79
N VAL A 78 3.95 -20.86 -10.27
CA VAL A 78 2.95 -21.87 -9.84
C VAL A 78 3.40 -23.32 -10.15
N PHE A 79 4.31 -23.50 -11.10
CA PHE A 79 4.88 -24.81 -11.48
C PHE A 79 6.42 -24.75 -11.50
N PRO A 80 7.09 -24.97 -10.35
CA PRO A 80 8.54 -25.03 -10.33
C PRO A 80 9.03 -26.26 -11.12
N GLY A 81 9.81 -26.05 -12.19
CA GLY A 81 10.57 -27.10 -12.88
C GLY A 81 10.00 -27.67 -14.19
N THR A 82 8.90 -27.17 -14.74
CA THR A 82 8.33 -27.70 -16.01
C THR A 82 8.82 -26.98 -17.27
N THR A 83 9.43 -25.81 -17.12
CA THR A 83 9.95 -25.00 -18.24
C THR A 83 11.28 -24.38 -17.81
N ASN A 84 12.26 -24.27 -18.72
CA ASN A 84 13.54 -23.55 -18.54
C ASN A 84 13.32 -22.03 -18.35
N THR A 85 12.47 -21.65 -17.41
CA THR A 85 12.07 -20.27 -17.14
C THR A 85 12.89 -19.77 -15.95
N PRO A 86 13.45 -18.55 -16.00
CA PRO A 86 14.24 -17.99 -14.90
C PRO A 86 13.48 -18.08 -13.57
N ALA A 87 14.19 -18.46 -12.50
CA ALA A 87 13.64 -18.62 -11.15
C ALA A 87 13.08 -17.33 -10.53
N VAL A 88 13.30 -16.18 -11.18
CA VAL A 88 12.82 -14.86 -10.76
C VAL A 88 12.38 -14.12 -12.02
N LEU A 89 11.07 -13.85 -12.15
CA LEU A 89 10.53 -12.99 -13.20
C LEU A 89 10.64 -11.52 -12.74
N SER A 90 11.42 -10.72 -13.44
CA SER A 90 11.54 -9.28 -13.16
C SER A 90 10.30 -8.55 -13.65
N TYR A 91 9.44 -8.09 -12.73
CA TYR A 91 8.28 -7.26 -13.04
C TYR A 91 8.60 -5.78 -12.77
N THR A 92 8.50 -4.95 -13.79
CA THR A 92 8.60 -3.49 -13.69
C THR A 92 7.27 -2.88 -14.11
N PRO A 93 6.60 -2.10 -13.25
CA PRO A 93 5.29 -1.57 -13.56
C PRO A 93 5.37 -0.59 -14.74
N SER A 94 4.40 -0.69 -15.63
CA SER A 94 4.24 0.20 -16.76
C SER A 94 3.61 1.54 -16.33
N VAL A 95 3.83 2.57 -17.15
CA VAL A 95 3.23 3.89 -16.94
C VAL A 95 1.69 3.82 -16.96
N ALA A 96 1.12 2.93 -17.78
CA ALA A 96 -0.32 2.74 -17.85
C ALA A 96 -0.89 2.18 -16.54
N GLU A 97 -0.20 1.25 -15.89
CA GLU A 97 -0.61 0.70 -14.59
C GLU A 97 -0.56 1.78 -13.49
N MET A 98 0.47 2.64 -13.49
CA MET A 98 0.53 3.78 -12.58
C MET A 98 -0.62 4.77 -12.79
N LEU A 99 -0.96 5.06 -14.06
CA LEU A 99 -2.10 5.93 -14.39
C LEU A 99 -3.44 5.31 -13.96
N LEU A 100 -3.59 3.98 -14.08
CA LEU A 100 -4.79 3.27 -13.64
C LEU A 100 -5.01 3.41 -12.12
N VAL A 101 -3.93 3.27 -11.34
CA VAL A 101 -3.97 3.48 -9.88
C VAL A 101 -4.39 4.91 -9.56
N MET A 102 -3.80 5.90 -10.23
CA MET A 102 -4.14 7.32 -10.03
C MET A 102 -5.60 7.61 -10.41
N ALA A 103 -6.10 7.00 -11.48
CA ALA A 103 -7.50 7.10 -11.88
C ALA A 103 -8.43 6.50 -10.81
N GLY A 104 -8.08 5.35 -10.24
CA GLY A 104 -8.82 4.74 -9.14
C GLY A 104 -8.92 5.64 -7.91
N MET A 105 -7.79 6.25 -7.50
CA MET A 105 -7.78 7.24 -6.41
C MET A 105 -8.69 8.44 -6.73
N GLY A 106 -8.67 8.91 -7.97
CA GLY A 106 -9.52 10.01 -8.44
C GLY A 106 -11.02 9.67 -8.39
N VAL A 107 -11.40 8.45 -8.78
CA VAL A 107 -12.79 7.97 -8.72
C VAL A 107 -13.27 7.88 -7.27
N VAL A 108 -12.45 7.35 -6.36
CA VAL A 108 -12.79 7.29 -4.92
C VAL A 108 -12.95 8.70 -4.34
N GLY A 109 -12.03 9.61 -4.66
CA GLY A 109 -12.12 11.01 -4.24
C GLY A 109 -13.36 11.72 -4.79
N ALA A 110 -13.68 11.52 -6.06
CA ALA A 110 -14.89 12.07 -6.67
C ALA A 110 -16.16 11.51 -6.02
N ALA A 111 -16.21 10.20 -5.76
CA ALA A 111 -17.33 9.57 -5.07
C ALA A 111 -17.50 10.12 -3.65
N PHE A 112 -16.41 10.36 -2.91
CA PHE A 112 -16.44 10.96 -1.59
C PHE A 112 -17.04 12.39 -1.63
N LEU A 113 -16.57 13.25 -2.54
CA LEU A 113 -17.07 14.62 -2.70
C LEU A 113 -18.54 14.66 -3.15
N LEU A 114 -18.92 13.77 -4.07
CA LEU A 114 -20.33 13.63 -4.48
C LEU A 114 -21.18 13.17 -3.29
N GLY A 115 -20.70 12.20 -2.51
CA GLY A 115 -21.34 11.73 -1.30
C GLY A 115 -21.60 12.86 -0.30
N GLU A 116 -20.58 13.68 -0.02
CA GLU A 116 -20.71 14.85 0.84
C GLU A 116 -21.74 15.85 0.28
N ARG A 117 -21.72 16.13 -1.03
CA ARG A 117 -22.65 17.07 -1.66
C ARG A 117 -24.10 16.62 -1.59
N PHE A 118 -24.37 15.32 -1.78
CA PHE A 118 -25.73 14.78 -1.82
C PHE A 118 -26.26 14.42 -0.42
N PHE A 119 -25.44 13.79 0.42
CA PHE A 119 -25.85 13.31 1.74
C PHE A 119 -25.50 14.28 2.88
N GLY A 120 -24.50 15.16 2.72
CA GLY A 120 -24.16 16.16 3.75
C GLY A 120 -25.31 17.12 4.06
N LYS A 121 -26.15 17.43 3.07
CA LYS A 121 -27.38 18.21 3.28
C LYS A 121 -28.45 17.47 4.09
N ALA A 122 -28.49 16.14 4.02
CA ALA A 122 -29.45 15.33 4.77
C ALA A 122 -29.08 15.27 6.27
N TYR A 123 -27.79 15.25 6.60
CA TYR A 123 -27.32 15.29 7.99
C TYR A 123 -27.39 16.70 8.61
N ALA A 124 -27.15 17.76 7.83
CA ALA A 124 -27.30 19.14 8.31
C ALA A 124 -28.75 19.51 8.71
N LEU A 125 -29.75 18.79 8.21
CA LEU A 125 -31.16 18.93 8.61
C LEU A 125 -31.49 18.26 9.95
N HIS A 126 -30.65 17.32 10.43
CA HIS A 126 -30.88 16.62 11.70
C HIS A 126 -30.35 17.39 12.92
N ASP A 127 -29.29 18.19 12.75
CA ASP A 127 -28.74 19.05 13.81
C ASP A 127 -29.58 20.33 14.08
N ALA A 128 -30.63 20.57 13.29
CA ALA A 128 -31.50 21.73 13.40
C ALA A 128 -32.77 21.51 14.26
N HIS A 129 -32.90 20.34 14.90
CA HIS A 129 -34.05 19.97 15.75
C HIS A 129 -33.66 19.60 17.17
#